data_AF-F7L168-F1
#
_entry.id   AF-F7L168-F1
#
_cell.length_a   1.000
_cell.length_b   1.000
_cell.length_c   1.000
_cell.angle_alpha   90.00
_cell.angle_beta   90.00
_cell.angle_gamma   90.00
#
_symmetry.space_group_name_H-M   'P 1'
#
loop_
_entity.id
_entity.type
_entity.pdbx_description
1 polymer ?
#
loop_
_entity_poly.entity_id
_entity_poly.type
_entity_poly.pdbx_seq_one_letter_code
_entity_poly.pdbx_strand_id
1 'polypeptide(L)'
;MYSELLTFMLGLDREGKTELLISNVREIYDYAGKKDGISEELLGGLRKLYDHLNMDFKRLSYMASVVDSNLELDIRIQKVSDNLNKKISLLEEEKNKLENNVMLLEDIVSDAKEVKKDLVSIMAIFMAVFSFIQWNFSQFKDLLEYDPFNRLVYVLSVDGILIFSLYCIFAIVDFIIHKDPRMIKPFFNISTKKPTYFGIITLGISILILMGCLYSLKSDTSRKTISKIENSIEETNESLNHEIKKKNVEINILKEKIKELENQIKEINKNDIKLEENTKIKQD
;
A
#
# COMPACT_ATOMS: atom_id res chain seq x y z
N MET A 1 31.94 -85.86 31.77
CA MET A 1 33.29 -85.47 32.24
C MET A 1 33.72 -84.07 31.85
N TYR A 2 34.10 -83.75 30.61
CA TYR A 2 34.68 -82.42 30.33
C TYR A 2 33.73 -81.21 30.55
N SER A 3 32.42 -81.39 30.35
CA SER A 3 31.41 -80.38 30.68
C SER A 3 31.24 -80.14 32.19
N GLU A 4 31.52 -81.14 33.02
CA GLU A 4 31.37 -81.05 34.49
C GLU A 4 32.57 -80.31 35.10
N LEU A 5 33.75 -80.47 34.50
CA LEU A 5 34.97 -79.78 34.89
C LEU A 5 34.85 -78.26 34.74
N LEU A 6 34.33 -77.79 33.59
CA LEU A 6 34.06 -76.38 33.36
C LEU A 6 33.00 -75.83 34.34
N THR A 7 31.96 -76.61 34.63
CA THR A 7 30.91 -76.23 35.60
C THR A 7 31.46 -76.11 37.02
N PHE A 8 32.36 -77.03 37.41
CA PHE A 8 33.08 -76.98 38.67
C PHE A 8 34.02 -75.77 38.75
N MET A 9 34.77 -75.50 37.66
CA MET A 9 35.63 -74.33 37.54
C MET A 9 34.84 -73.03 37.65
N LEU A 10 33.66 -72.92 37.02
CA LEU A 10 32.75 -71.79 37.17
C LEU A 10 32.30 -71.57 38.63
N GLY A 11 32.06 -72.64 39.37
CA GLY A 11 31.72 -72.57 40.80
C GLY A 11 32.88 -72.02 41.64
N LEU A 12 34.10 -72.50 41.38
CA LEU A 12 35.32 -72.03 42.06
C LEU A 12 35.74 -70.61 41.67
N ASP A 13 35.43 -70.18 40.45
CA ASP A 13 35.76 -68.85 39.94
C ASP A 13 34.98 -67.77 40.68
N ARG A 14 33.71 -68.04 40.99
CA ARG A 14 32.90 -67.18 41.85
C ARG A 14 33.49 -67.02 43.26
N GLU A 15 34.27 -67.99 43.72
CA GLU A 15 34.96 -67.96 45.02
C GLU A 15 36.41 -67.46 44.91
N GLY A 16 36.90 -67.13 43.71
CA GLY A 16 38.28 -66.70 43.47
C GLY A 16 39.34 -67.80 43.65
N LYS A 17 38.96 -69.08 43.53
CA LYS A 17 39.82 -70.23 43.85
C LYS A 17 40.33 -71.00 42.64
N THR A 18 39.97 -70.59 41.43
CA THR A 18 40.30 -71.28 40.17
C THR A 18 41.81 -71.37 39.94
N GLU A 19 42.54 -70.27 40.15
CA GLU A 19 44.00 -70.23 40.00
C GLU A 19 44.72 -71.14 40.99
N LEU A 20 44.23 -71.18 42.24
CA LEU A 20 44.75 -72.04 43.29
C LEU A 20 44.60 -73.52 42.91
N LEU A 21 43.44 -73.91 42.36
CA LEU A 21 43.21 -75.29 41.91
C LEU A 21 44.19 -75.68 40.79
N ILE A 22 44.37 -74.83 39.79
CA ILE A 22 45.28 -75.08 38.67
C ILE A 22 46.71 -75.22 39.17
N SER A 23 47.15 -74.34 40.08
CA SER A 23 48.48 -74.39 40.69
C SER A 23 48.67 -75.69 41.48
N ASN A 24 47.69 -76.08 42.28
CA ASN A 24 47.75 -77.31 43.06
C ASN A 24 47.83 -78.56 42.18
N VAL A 25 47.06 -78.63 41.09
CA VAL A 25 47.11 -79.77 40.16
C VAL A 25 48.45 -79.81 39.40
N ARG A 26 49.01 -78.65 39.06
CA ARG A 26 50.35 -78.54 38.49
C ARG A 26 51.42 -79.07 39.43
N GLU A 27 51.38 -78.65 40.70
CA GLU A 27 52.33 -79.09 41.72
C GLU A 27 52.23 -80.60 41.99
N ILE A 28 51.00 -81.16 42.01
CA ILE A 28 50.78 -82.61 42.14
C ILE A 28 51.39 -83.36 40.94
N TYR A 29 51.19 -82.85 39.73
CA TYR A 29 51.80 -83.42 38.53
C TYR A 29 53.34 -83.35 38.57
N ASP A 30 53.90 -82.19 38.91
CA ASP A 30 55.35 -81.97 38.99
C ASP A 30 56.01 -82.81 40.09
N TYR A 31 55.31 -83.06 41.21
CA TYR A 31 55.76 -83.94 42.28
C TYR A 31 55.68 -85.42 41.86
N ALA A 32 54.59 -85.83 41.21
CA ALA A 32 54.42 -87.19 40.72
C ALA A 32 55.49 -87.56 39.68
N GLY A 33 55.89 -86.63 38.82
CA GLY A 33 56.92 -86.85 37.81
C GLY A 33 58.35 -87.02 38.36
N LYS A 34 58.58 -86.68 39.64
CA LYS A 34 59.88 -86.81 40.32
C LYS A 34 60.00 -88.04 41.20
N LYS A 35 58.92 -88.82 41.35
CA LYS A 35 58.84 -89.95 42.29
C LYS A 35 58.91 -91.28 41.55
N ASP A 36 59.85 -92.14 41.95
CA ASP A 36 60.00 -93.48 41.39
C ASP A 36 58.79 -94.38 41.70
N GLY A 37 58.37 -95.19 40.72
CA GLY A 37 57.29 -96.19 40.87
C GLY A 37 55.88 -95.72 40.51
N ILE A 38 55.71 -94.52 39.95
CA ILE A 38 54.41 -94.05 39.44
C ILE A 38 54.18 -94.52 37.99
N SER A 39 52.97 -94.96 37.68
CA SER A 39 52.61 -95.41 36.32
C SER A 39 52.58 -94.24 35.32
N GLU A 40 53.09 -94.48 34.12
CA GLU A 40 53.03 -93.49 33.02
C GLU A 40 51.59 -93.10 32.67
N GLU A 41 50.63 -94.01 32.82
CA GLU A 41 49.22 -93.77 32.58
C GLU A 41 48.64 -92.72 33.56
N LEU A 42 49.01 -92.78 34.84
CA LEU A 42 48.59 -91.81 35.85
C LEU A 42 49.21 -90.43 35.60
N LEU A 43 50.50 -90.39 35.23
CA LEU A 43 51.19 -89.15 34.84
C LEU A 43 50.56 -88.52 33.60
N GLY A 44 50.22 -89.34 32.59
CA GLY A 44 49.50 -88.90 31.40
C GLY A 44 48.10 -88.38 31.72
N GLY A 45 47.40 -88.99 32.67
CA GLY A 45 46.10 -88.52 33.17
C GLY A 45 46.20 -87.17 33.89
N LEU A 46 47.17 -87.00 34.80
CA LEU A 46 47.41 -85.75 35.53
C LEU A 46 47.79 -84.60 34.60
N ARG A 47 48.64 -84.87 33.60
CA ARG A 47 49.01 -83.88 32.57
C ARG A 47 47.78 -83.40 31.80
N LYS A 48 46.94 -84.33 31.32
CA LYS A 48 45.71 -84.00 30.59
C LYS A 48 44.73 -83.20 31.45
N LEU A 49 44.61 -83.54 32.74
CA LEU A 49 43.78 -82.82 33.69
C LEU A 49 44.27 -81.38 33.88
N TYR A 50 45.57 -81.19 34.09
CA TYR A 50 46.17 -79.86 34.18
C TYR A 50 45.95 -79.03 32.90
N ASP A 51 46.22 -79.62 31.73
CA ASP A 51 46.06 -78.94 30.44
C ASP A 51 44.60 -78.51 30.20
N HIS A 52 43.62 -79.34 30.59
CA HIS A 52 42.21 -78.98 30.51
C HIS A 52 41.79 -77.90 31.50
N LEU A 53 42.20 -77.98 32.77
CA LEU A 53 41.93 -76.94 33.76
C LEU A 53 42.51 -75.59 33.33
N ASN A 54 43.73 -75.59 32.79
CA ASN A 54 44.38 -74.39 32.28
C ASN A 54 43.68 -73.82 31.02
N MET A 55 43.19 -74.68 30.13
CA MET A 55 42.42 -74.27 28.96
C MET A 55 41.07 -73.64 29.35
N ASP A 56 40.34 -74.27 30.27
CA ASP A 56 39.06 -73.78 30.76
C ASP A 56 39.21 -72.46 31.54
N PHE A 57 40.29 -72.31 32.30
CA PHE A 57 40.62 -71.03 32.96
C PHE A 57 40.84 -69.89 31.97
N LYS A 58 41.65 -70.13 30.92
CA LYS A 58 41.84 -69.13 29.86
C LYS A 58 40.53 -68.78 29.17
N ARG A 59 39.66 -69.77 28.96
CA ARG A 59 38.33 -69.56 28.39
C ARG A 59 37.45 -68.70 29.30
N LEU A 60 37.45 -68.94 30.60
CA LEU A 60 36.70 -68.15 31.59
C LEU A 60 37.20 -66.71 31.63
N SER A 61 38.51 -66.50 31.70
CA SER A 61 39.13 -65.18 31.66
C SER A 61 38.77 -64.41 30.38
N TYR A 62 38.80 -65.09 29.23
CA TYR A 62 38.35 -64.50 27.96
C TYR A 62 36.86 -64.13 28.00
N MET A 63 35.98 -65.02 28.48
CA MET A 63 34.55 -64.75 28.59
C MET A 63 34.26 -63.56 29.50
N ALA A 64 34.97 -63.43 30.63
CA ALA A 64 34.87 -62.27 31.52
C ALA A 64 35.24 -60.97 30.78
N SER A 65 36.38 -60.95 30.08
CA SER A 65 36.82 -59.76 29.33
C SER A 65 35.84 -59.34 28.21
N VAL A 66 35.19 -60.31 27.56
CA VAL A 66 34.17 -60.06 26.53
C VAL A 66 32.90 -59.48 27.17
N VAL A 67 32.48 -60.01 28.32
CA VAL A 67 31.31 -59.50 29.05
C VAL A 67 31.54 -58.05 29.48
N ASP A 68 32.70 -57.73 30.04
CA ASP A 68 33.04 -56.37 30.47
C ASP A 68 33.08 -55.40 29.28
N SER A 69 33.68 -55.82 28.16
CA SER A 69 33.73 -55.03 26.93
C SER A 69 32.34 -54.75 26.35
N ASN A 70 31.45 -55.75 26.39
CA ASN A 70 30.07 -55.60 25.95
C ASN A 70 29.28 -54.66 26.87
N LEU A 71 29.49 -54.74 28.18
CA LEU A 71 28.86 -53.83 29.14
C LEU A 71 29.28 -52.38 28.88
N GLU A 72 30.57 -52.13 28.62
CA GLU A 72 31.04 -50.79 28.24
C GLU A 72 30.47 -50.29 26.91
N LEU A 73 30.29 -51.20 25.95
CA LEU A 73 29.66 -50.88 24.67
C LEU A 73 28.19 -50.49 24.87
N ASP A 74 27.44 -51.24 25.67
CA ASP A 74 26.03 -50.94 25.96
C ASP A 74 25.90 -49.57 26.66
N ILE A 75 26.76 -49.27 27.63
CA ILE A 75 26.78 -47.95 28.29
C ILE A 75 27.08 -46.83 27.29
N ARG A 76 28.02 -47.06 26.35
CA ARG A 76 28.34 -46.08 25.29
C ARG A 76 27.17 -45.88 24.33
N ILE A 77 26.53 -46.96 23.90
CA ILE A 77 25.36 -46.92 23.02
C ILE A 77 24.22 -46.15 23.70
N GLN A 78 23.98 -46.40 24.98
CA GLN A 78 22.95 -45.70 25.74
C GLN A 78 23.23 -44.19 25.82
N LYS A 79 24.46 -43.78 26.15
CA LYS A 79 24.85 -42.35 26.15
C LYS A 79 24.69 -41.69 24.79
N VAL A 80 25.01 -42.40 23.71
CA VAL A 80 24.82 -41.90 22.34
C VAL A 80 23.34 -41.74 22.03
N SER A 81 22.50 -42.72 22.41
CA SER A 81 21.05 -42.67 22.23
C SER A 81 20.43 -41.48 22.98
N ASP A 82 20.81 -41.25 24.23
CA ASP A 82 20.32 -40.12 25.02
C ASP A 82 20.70 -38.77 24.41
N ASN A 83 21.93 -38.65 23.90
CA ASN A 83 22.39 -37.43 23.23
C ASN A 83 21.67 -37.20 21.90
N LEU A 84 21.40 -38.26 21.14
CA LEU A 84 20.61 -38.19 19.91
C LEU A 84 19.17 -37.74 20.21
N ASN A 85 18.53 -38.32 21.22
CA ASN A 85 17.18 -37.93 21.62
C ASN A 85 17.10 -36.45 22.04
N LYS A 86 18.11 -35.96 22.78
CA LYS A 86 18.20 -34.53 23.14
C LYS A 86 18.39 -33.63 21.92
N LYS A 87 19.19 -34.05 20.94
CA LYS A 87 19.35 -33.29 19.69
C LYS A 87 18.07 -33.28 18.86
N ILE A 88 17.34 -34.40 18.80
CA ILE A 88 16.05 -34.48 18.12
C ILE A 88 15.05 -33.50 18.74
N SER A 89 14.95 -33.46 20.06
CA SER A 89 14.02 -32.51 20.72
C SER A 89 14.38 -31.04 20.45
N LEU A 90 15.67 -30.71 20.41
CA LEU A 90 16.12 -29.35 20.07
C LEU A 90 15.81 -28.98 18.62
N LEU A 91 16.04 -29.92 17.69
CA LEU A 91 15.71 -29.75 16.28
C LEU A 91 14.21 -29.55 16.07
N GLU A 92 13.38 -30.25 16.82
CA GLU A 92 11.92 -30.13 16.74
C GLU A 92 11.44 -28.78 17.29
N GLU A 93 12.05 -28.27 18.36
CA GLU A 93 11.80 -26.93 18.86
C GLU A 93 12.23 -25.84 17.85
N GLU A 94 13.41 -25.97 17.24
CA GLU A 94 13.87 -25.05 16.19
C GLU A 94 12.99 -25.09 14.95
N LYS A 95 12.55 -26.28 14.54
CA LYS A 95 11.60 -26.46 13.43
C LYS A 95 10.28 -25.73 13.71
N ASN A 96 9.71 -25.90 14.91
CA ASN A 96 8.46 -25.23 15.28
C ASN A 96 8.62 -23.70 15.31
N LYS A 97 9.76 -23.19 15.79
CA LYS A 97 10.09 -21.75 15.72
C LYS A 97 10.20 -21.27 14.28
N LEU A 98 10.82 -22.05 13.41
CA LEU A 98 10.97 -21.73 12.00
C LEU A 98 9.61 -21.69 11.29
N GLU A 99 8.74 -22.68 11.52
CA GLU A 99 7.38 -22.71 10.95
C GLU A 99 6.55 -21.49 11.38
N ASN A 100 6.60 -21.12 12.67
CA ASN A 100 5.94 -19.90 13.16
C ASN A 100 6.49 -18.63 12.49
N ASN A 101 7.81 -18.54 12.33
CA ASN A 101 8.44 -17.39 11.68
C ASN A 101 8.05 -17.30 10.20
N VAL A 102 7.94 -18.44 9.49
CA VAL A 102 7.49 -18.48 8.09
C VAL A 102 6.06 -17.97 7.98
N MET A 103 5.16 -18.41 8.86
CA MET A 103 3.77 -17.95 8.88
C MET A 103 3.66 -16.44 9.11
N LEU A 104 4.40 -15.90 10.08
CA LEU A 104 4.47 -14.44 10.30
C LEU A 104 5.00 -13.69 9.08
N LEU A 105 5.96 -14.27 8.35
CA LEU A 105 6.54 -13.66 7.17
C LEU A 105 5.54 -13.63 6.01
N GLU A 106 4.71 -14.66 5.85
CA GLU A 106 3.63 -14.69 4.87
C GLU A 106 2.60 -13.60 5.15
N ASP A 107 2.20 -13.41 6.41
CA ASP A 107 1.29 -12.33 6.82
C ASP A 107 1.89 -10.95 6.51
N ILE A 108 3.15 -10.71 6.90
CA ILE A 108 3.85 -9.44 6.60
C ILE A 108 3.94 -9.18 5.08
N VAL A 109 4.19 -10.22 4.28
CA VAL A 109 4.25 -10.09 2.82
C VAL A 109 2.87 -9.78 2.23
N SER A 110 1.81 -10.36 2.79
CA SER A 110 0.43 -10.03 2.42
C SER A 110 0.12 -8.56 2.71
N ASP A 111 0.37 -8.12 3.94
CA ASP A 111 0.15 -6.74 4.38
C ASP A 111 0.97 -5.75 3.53
N ALA A 112 2.22 -6.07 3.23
CA ALA A 112 3.07 -5.24 2.39
C ALA A 112 2.53 -5.10 0.95
N LYS A 113 1.88 -6.14 0.40
CA LYS A 113 1.23 -6.06 -0.92
C LYS A 113 0.01 -5.14 -0.88
N GLU A 114 -0.79 -5.21 0.19
CA GLU A 114 -1.95 -4.35 0.37
C GLU A 114 -1.53 -2.88 0.54
N VAL A 115 -0.56 -2.61 1.42
CA VAL A 115 0.00 -1.25 1.60
C VAL A 115 0.60 -0.72 0.30
N LYS A 116 1.30 -1.55 -0.48
CA LYS A 116 1.83 -1.14 -1.79
C LYS A 116 0.71 -0.75 -2.75
N LYS A 117 -0.39 -1.50 -2.78
CA LYS A 117 -1.56 -1.20 -3.60
C LYS A 117 -2.18 0.14 -3.19
N ASP A 118 -2.33 0.39 -1.91
CA ASP A 118 -2.87 1.64 -1.38
C ASP A 118 -1.96 2.84 -1.68
N LEU A 119 -0.64 2.67 -1.56
CA LEU A 119 0.33 3.72 -1.89
C LEU A 119 0.28 4.06 -3.38
N VAL A 120 0.22 3.07 -4.26
CA VAL A 120 0.05 3.29 -5.71
C VAL A 120 -1.26 4.03 -6.00
N SER A 121 -2.34 3.68 -5.32
CA SER A 121 -3.62 4.38 -5.42
C SER A 121 -3.49 5.85 -5.03
N ILE A 122 -2.94 6.13 -3.85
CA ILE A 122 -2.74 7.48 -3.34
C ILE A 122 -1.86 8.29 -4.30
N MET A 123 -0.74 7.71 -4.78
CA MET A 123 0.14 8.38 -5.74
C MET A 123 -0.57 8.71 -7.04
N ALA A 124 -1.43 7.81 -7.55
CA ALA A 124 -2.21 8.06 -8.75
C ALA A 124 -3.24 9.19 -8.54
N ILE A 125 -3.91 9.23 -7.38
CA ILE A 125 -4.80 10.33 -7.02
C ILE A 125 -4.03 11.66 -6.93
N PHE A 126 -2.85 11.67 -6.30
CA PHE A 126 -2.01 12.87 -6.22
C PHE A 126 -1.55 13.35 -7.60
N MET A 127 -1.09 12.45 -8.47
CA MET A 127 -0.72 12.80 -9.85
C MET A 127 -1.92 13.33 -10.65
N ALA A 128 -3.12 12.78 -10.43
CA ALA A 128 -4.34 13.24 -11.06
C ALA A 128 -4.67 14.69 -10.68
N VAL A 129 -4.68 14.97 -9.38
CA VAL A 129 -4.98 16.30 -8.83
C VAL A 129 -3.90 17.30 -9.25
N PHE A 130 -2.63 16.92 -9.20
CA PHE A 130 -1.53 17.80 -9.60
C PHE A 130 -1.59 18.14 -11.09
N SER A 131 -1.81 17.14 -11.95
CA SER A 131 -1.98 17.34 -13.40
C SER A 131 -3.19 18.22 -13.70
N PHE A 132 -4.29 18.03 -12.96
CA PHE A 132 -5.48 18.86 -13.06
C PHE A 132 -5.17 20.32 -12.72
N ILE A 133 -4.52 20.59 -11.59
CA ILE A 133 -4.17 21.97 -11.18
C ILE A 133 -3.21 22.61 -12.19
N GLN A 134 -2.18 21.89 -12.62
CA GLN A 134 -1.20 22.38 -13.59
C GLN A 134 -1.84 22.74 -14.94
N TRP A 135 -2.76 21.90 -15.42
CA TRP A 135 -3.51 22.17 -16.64
C TRP A 135 -4.42 23.40 -16.49
N ASN A 136 -5.15 23.50 -15.38
CA ASN A 136 -6.01 24.65 -15.07
C ASN A 136 -5.22 25.96 -15.10
N PHE A 137 -4.10 26.04 -14.38
CA PHE A 137 -3.26 27.24 -14.33
C PHE A 137 -2.75 27.67 -15.71
N SER A 138 -2.44 26.70 -16.58
CA SER A 138 -2.03 26.97 -17.96
C SER A 138 -3.14 27.65 -18.76
N GLN A 139 -4.38 27.17 -18.66
CA GLN A 139 -5.52 27.69 -19.43
C GLN A 139 -6.08 29.02 -18.87
N PHE A 140 -6.01 29.23 -17.54
CA PHE A 140 -6.41 30.52 -16.93
C PHE A 140 -5.58 31.70 -17.44
N LYS A 141 -4.34 31.46 -17.84
CA LYS A 141 -3.47 32.49 -18.44
C LYS A 141 -4.01 32.96 -19.79
N ASP A 142 -4.49 32.04 -20.62
CA ASP A 142 -5.07 32.34 -21.95
C ASP A 142 -6.45 33.02 -21.84
N LEU A 143 -7.14 32.81 -20.71
CA LEU A 143 -8.47 33.35 -20.41
C LEU A 143 -8.49 34.87 -20.20
N LEU A 144 -7.35 35.46 -19.81
CA LEU A 144 -7.20 36.91 -19.64
C LEU A 144 -7.22 37.67 -20.96
N GLU A 145 -6.97 37.00 -22.10
CA GLU A 145 -6.84 37.63 -23.42
C GLU A 145 -8.16 37.76 -24.20
N TYR A 146 -9.24 37.07 -23.79
CA TYR A 146 -10.51 37.02 -24.53
C TYR A 146 -11.61 37.97 -24.01
N ASP A 147 -12.47 38.40 -24.95
CA ASP A 147 -13.71 39.19 -24.79
C ASP A 147 -14.72 38.52 -23.81
N PRO A 148 -15.53 39.23 -22.99
CA PRO A 148 -16.25 38.67 -21.84
C PRO A 148 -17.20 37.51 -22.15
N PHE A 149 -17.87 37.53 -23.31
CA PHE A 149 -18.81 36.47 -23.70
C PHE A 149 -18.08 35.23 -24.21
N ASN A 150 -17.03 35.41 -25.01
CA ASN A 150 -16.17 34.32 -25.46
C ASN A 150 -15.37 33.73 -24.31
N ARG A 151 -15.01 34.56 -23.32
CA ARG A 151 -14.39 34.15 -22.06
C ARG A 151 -15.28 33.19 -21.28
N LEU A 152 -16.58 33.47 -21.14
CA LEU A 152 -17.52 32.58 -20.45
C LEU A 152 -17.64 31.21 -21.14
N VAL A 153 -17.79 31.19 -22.47
CA VAL A 153 -17.89 29.94 -23.25
C VAL A 153 -16.57 29.16 -23.20
N TYR A 154 -15.44 29.86 -23.21
CA TYR A 154 -14.11 29.27 -23.08
C TYR A 154 -13.90 28.65 -21.70
N VAL A 155 -14.26 29.34 -20.60
CA VAL A 155 -14.25 28.78 -19.23
C VAL A 155 -15.07 27.50 -19.15
N LEU A 156 -16.33 27.54 -19.61
CA LEU A 156 -17.23 26.39 -19.57
C LEU A 156 -16.71 25.20 -20.39
N SER A 157 -16.07 25.48 -21.54
CA SER A 157 -15.49 24.44 -22.39
C SER A 157 -14.23 23.84 -21.76
N VAL A 158 -13.36 24.66 -21.18
CA VAL A 158 -12.13 24.25 -20.49
C VAL A 158 -12.47 23.45 -19.23
N ASP A 159 -13.38 23.93 -18.39
CA ASP A 159 -13.87 23.24 -17.20
C ASP A 159 -14.54 21.91 -17.55
N GLY A 160 -15.31 21.86 -18.64
CA GLY A 160 -15.93 20.62 -19.13
C GLY A 160 -14.91 19.58 -19.55
N ILE A 161 -13.89 19.98 -20.32
CA ILE A 161 -12.78 19.09 -20.73
C ILE A 161 -11.98 18.63 -19.50
N LEU A 162 -11.78 19.52 -18.52
CA LEU A 162 -11.06 19.25 -17.28
C LEU A 162 -11.78 18.26 -16.37
N ILE A 163 -13.08 18.43 -16.15
CA ILE A 163 -13.91 17.50 -15.38
C ILE A 163 -13.92 16.13 -16.08
N PHE A 164 -14.00 16.11 -17.41
CA PHE A 164 -13.92 14.88 -18.18
C PHE A 164 -12.54 14.20 -18.06
N SER A 165 -11.45 14.97 -18.09
CA SER A 165 -10.10 14.46 -17.89
C SER A 165 -9.92 13.87 -16.48
N LEU A 166 -10.40 14.58 -15.45
CA LEU A 166 -10.36 14.11 -14.06
C LEU A 166 -11.17 12.82 -13.89
N TYR A 167 -12.34 12.74 -14.52
CA TYR A 167 -13.17 11.54 -14.56
C TYR A 167 -12.43 10.36 -15.21
N CYS A 168 -11.76 10.58 -16.34
CA CYS A 168 -10.95 9.56 -17.01
C CYS A 168 -9.81 9.05 -16.12
N ILE A 169 -9.13 9.93 -15.39
CA ILE A 169 -8.05 9.54 -14.49
C ILE A 169 -8.61 8.69 -13.34
N PHE A 170 -9.70 9.12 -12.69
CA PHE A 170 -10.34 8.31 -11.65
C PHE A 170 -10.85 6.97 -12.17
N ALA A 171 -11.38 6.92 -13.40
CA ALA A 171 -11.79 5.68 -14.03
C ALA A 171 -10.62 4.71 -14.29
N ILE A 172 -9.46 5.23 -14.74
CA ILE A 172 -8.23 4.43 -14.92
C ILE A 172 -7.71 3.92 -13.57
N VAL A 173 -7.71 4.77 -12.54
CA VAL A 173 -7.31 4.41 -11.18
C VAL A 173 -8.22 3.30 -10.63
N ASP A 174 -9.54 3.45 -10.78
CA ASP A 174 -10.53 2.45 -10.39
C ASP A 174 -10.33 1.12 -11.15
N PHE A 175 -9.95 1.17 -12.43
CA PHE A 175 -9.61 0.00 -13.24
C PHE A 175 -8.36 -0.74 -12.76
N ILE A 176 -7.34 -0.02 -12.33
CA ILE A 176 -6.07 -0.63 -11.90
C ILE A 176 -6.20 -1.24 -10.50
N ILE A 177 -7.00 -0.63 -9.62
CA ILE A 177 -7.08 -0.99 -8.20
C ILE A 177 -8.17 -2.04 -7.94
N HIS A 178 -9.31 -1.94 -8.63
CA HIS A 178 -10.48 -2.77 -8.36
C HIS A 178 -10.67 -3.83 -9.43
N LYS A 179 -10.88 -5.08 -8.98
CA LYS A 179 -11.14 -6.23 -9.85
C LYS A 179 -12.48 -6.11 -10.60
N ASP A 180 -13.43 -5.34 -10.08
CA ASP A 180 -14.68 -4.93 -10.74
C ASP A 180 -14.79 -3.40 -10.69
N PRO A 181 -14.27 -2.69 -11.72
CA PRO A 181 -14.25 -1.22 -11.74
C PRO A 181 -15.66 -0.66 -11.88
N ARG A 182 -16.07 0.14 -10.91
CA ARG A 182 -17.43 0.70 -10.80
C ARG A 182 -17.64 1.90 -11.72
N MET A 183 -16.59 2.70 -11.99
CA MET A 183 -16.69 3.91 -12.81
C MET A 183 -16.73 3.62 -14.32
N ILE A 184 -16.11 2.52 -14.77
CA ILE A 184 -16.07 2.16 -16.20
C ILE A 184 -17.30 1.34 -16.62
N LYS A 185 -17.86 0.56 -15.69
CA LYS A 185 -18.99 -0.36 -15.92
C LYS A 185 -20.22 0.26 -16.60
N PRO A 186 -20.62 1.53 -16.34
CA PRO A 186 -21.73 2.16 -17.03
C PRO A 186 -21.45 2.42 -18.52
N PHE A 187 -20.18 2.63 -18.89
CA PHE A 187 -19.74 3.06 -20.23
C PHE A 187 -19.18 1.92 -21.07
N PHE A 188 -18.61 0.90 -20.44
CA PHE A 188 -18.03 -0.28 -21.08
C PHE A 188 -18.44 -1.56 -20.35
N ASN A 189 -18.85 -2.56 -21.13
CA ASN A 189 -19.06 -3.90 -20.61
C ASN A 189 -17.71 -4.62 -20.52
N ILE A 190 -17.26 -4.87 -19.30
CA ILE A 190 -15.97 -5.48 -18.97
C ILE A 190 -15.82 -6.89 -19.59
N SER A 191 -16.90 -7.66 -19.64
CA SER A 191 -16.87 -9.04 -20.16
C SER A 191 -16.81 -9.12 -21.68
N THR A 192 -17.46 -8.18 -22.38
CA THR A 192 -17.54 -8.20 -23.85
C THR A 192 -16.59 -7.21 -24.52
N LYS A 193 -15.89 -6.38 -23.73
CA LYS A 193 -15.01 -5.28 -24.18
C LYS A 193 -15.67 -4.29 -25.15
N LYS A 194 -17.01 -4.24 -25.16
CA LYS A 194 -17.79 -3.34 -26.02
C LYS A 194 -18.34 -2.17 -25.20
N PRO A 195 -18.45 -0.98 -25.80
CA PRO A 195 -19.13 0.14 -25.16
C PRO A 195 -20.61 -0.20 -24.94
N THR A 196 -21.14 0.20 -23.79
CA THR A 196 -22.57 0.04 -23.49
C THR A 196 -23.39 1.03 -24.30
N TYR A 197 -24.67 0.72 -24.57
CA TYR A 197 -25.59 1.67 -25.22
C TYR A 197 -25.61 3.03 -24.54
N PHE A 198 -25.58 3.05 -23.19
CA PHE A 198 -25.46 4.28 -22.40
C PHE A 198 -24.19 5.06 -22.74
N GLY A 199 -23.04 4.38 -22.81
CA GLY A 199 -21.75 4.98 -23.16
C GLY A 199 -21.74 5.62 -24.55
N ILE A 200 -22.31 4.93 -25.55
CA ILE A 200 -22.43 5.45 -26.91
C ILE A 200 -23.31 6.70 -26.95
N ILE A 201 -24.44 6.69 -26.26
CA ILE A 201 -25.37 7.84 -26.20
C ILE A 201 -24.71 9.03 -25.52
N THR A 202 -24.06 8.83 -24.37
CA THR A 202 -23.36 9.91 -23.65
C THR A 202 -22.23 10.52 -24.47
N LEU A 203 -21.49 9.70 -25.24
CA LEU A 203 -20.41 10.16 -26.09
C LEU A 203 -20.93 10.93 -27.31
N GLY A 204 -22.07 10.51 -27.88
CA GLY A 204 -22.74 11.26 -28.94
C GLY A 204 -23.25 12.63 -28.46
N ILE A 205 -23.85 12.69 -27.27
CA ILE A 205 -24.35 13.94 -26.68
C ILE A 205 -23.19 14.90 -26.36
N SER A 206 -22.09 14.41 -25.80
CA SER A 206 -20.93 15.25 -25.48
C SER A 206 -20.27 15.83 -26.74
N ILE A 207 -20.15 15.06 -27.82
CA ILE A 207 -19.68 15.56 -29.12
C ILE A 207 -20.59 16.64 -29.69
N LEU A 208 -21.91 16.47 -29.59
CA LEU A 208 -22.89 17.47 -30.04
C LEU A 208 -22.76 18.79 -29.26
N ILE A 209 -22.59 18.72 -27.94
CA ILE A 209 -22.37 19.90 -27.09
C ILE A 209 -21.05 20.59 -27.47
N LEU A 210 -19.97 19.83 -27.66
CA LEU A 210 -18.67 20.37 -28.07
C LEU A 210 -18.74 21.08 -29.43
N MET A 211 -19.44 20.49 -30.41
CA MET A 211 -19.67 21.14 -31.70
C MET A 211 -20.54 22.40 -31.59
N GLY A 212 -21.53 22.40 -30.71
CA GLY A 212 -22.33 23.60 -30.40
C GLY A 212 -21.48 24.73 -29.82
N CYS A 213 -20.61 24.42 -28.86
CA CYS A 213 -19.69 25.39 -28.27
C CYS A 213 -18.68 25.94 -29.31
N LEU A 214 -18.09 25.07 -30.14
CA LEU A 214 -17.17 25.48 -31.21
C LEU A 214 -17.86 26.36 -32.26
N TYR A 215 -19.09 26.03 -32.63
CA TYR A 215 -19.88 26.85 -33.54
C TYR A 215 -20.20 28.22 -32.93
N SER A 216 -20.55 28.26 -31.63
CA SER A 216 -20.80 29.51 -30.90
C SER A 216 -19.55 30.38 -30.80
N LEU A 217 -18.36 29.78 -30.58
CA LEU A 217 -17.07 30.49 -30.56
C LEU A 217 -16.68 31.06 -31.93
N LYS A 218 -17.04 30.37 -33.03
CA LYS A 218 -16.77 30.81 -34.40
C LYS A 218 -17.79 31.83 -34.92
N SER A 219 -18.95 31.95 -34.26
CA SER A 219 -20.03 32.80 -34.70
C SER A 219 -19.74 34.27 -34.38
N ASP A 220 -19.44 35.08 -35.40
CA ASP A 220 -19.37 36.56 -35.33
C ASP A 220 -20.69 37.22 -34.86
N THR A 221 -21.74 36.44 -34.63
CA THR A 221 -23.06 36.91 -34.22
C THR A 221 -23.00 37.61 -32.87
N SER A 222 -22.17 37.16 -31.92
CA SER A 222 -22.01 37.84 -30.63
C SER A 222 -21.39 39.24 -30.79
N ARG A 223 -20.38 39.37 -31.66
CA ARG A 223 -19.78 40.68 -32.01
C ARG A 223 -20.78 41.59 -32.70
N LYS A 224 -21.62 41.06 -33.60
CA LYS A 224 -22.69 41.79 -34.29
C LYS A 224 -23.82 42.23 -33.36
N THR A 225 -24.12 41.45 -32.31
CA THR A 225 -25.12 41.82 -31.32
C THR A 225 -24.60 42.92 -30.39
N ILE A 226 -23.33 42.81 -29.95
CA ILE A 226 -22.68 43.86 -29.14
C ILE A 226 -22.57 45.16 -29.93
N SER A 227 -22.13 45.13 -31.19
CA SER A 227 -22.03 46.34 -32.01
C SER A 227 -23.39 46.98 -32.32
N LYS A 228 -24.45 46.18 -32.48
CA LYS A 228 -25.82 46.72 -32.60
C LYS A 228 -26.28 47.39 -31.32
N ILE A 229 -25.99 46.81 -30.15
CA ILE A 229 -26.32 47.42 -28.86
C ILE A 229 -25.53 48.72 -28.66
N GLU A 230 -24.24 48.72 -28.98
CA GLU A 230 -23.37 49.89 -28.89
C GLU A 230 -23.88 51.03 -29.78
N ASN A 231 -24.18 50.73 -31.05
CA ASN A 231 -24.76 51.71 -31.98
C ASN A 231 -26.13 52.22 -31.49
N SER A 232 -27.00 51.36 -30.94
CA SER A 232 -28.29 51.80 -30.39
C SER A 232 -28.13 52.70 -29.16
N ILE A 233 -27.12 52.45 -28.31
CA ILE A 233 -26.80 53.31 -27.17
C ILE A 233 -26.25 54.66 -27.66
N GLU A 234 -25.39 54.66 -28.67
CA GLU A 234 -24.84 55.87 -29.27
C GLU A 234 -25.94 56.74 -29.91
N GLU A 235 -26.81 56.16 -30.73
CA GLU A 235 -27.99 56.83 -31.31
C GLU A 235 -28.92 57.38 -30.23
N THR A 236 -29.14 56.62 -29.15
CA THR A 236 -29.96 57.08 -28.02
C THR A 236 -29.32 58.29 -27.33
N ASN A 237 -28.01 58.24 -27.07
CA ASN A 237 -27.27 59.35 -26.46
C ASN A 237 -27.24 60.60 -27.35
N GLU A 238 -27.07 60.45 -28.66
CA GLU A 238 -27.17 61.57 -29.60
C GLU A 238 -28.56 62.19 -29.58
N SER A 239 -29.62 61.37 -29.60
CA SER A 239 -31.00 61.86 -29.53
C SER A 239 -31.26 62.62 -28.22
N LEU A 240 -30.76 62.09 -27.10
CA LEU A 240 -30.91 62.68 -25.78
C LEU A 240 -30.15 64.01 -25.68
N ASN A 241 -28.93 64.07 -26.21
CA ASN A 241 -28.13 65.30 -26.27
C ASN A 241 -28.79 66.37 -27.15
N HIS A 242 -29.39 65.97 -28.27
CA HIS A 242 -30.15 66.88 -29.11
C HIS A 242 -31.40 67.42 -28.38
N GLU A 243 -32.11 66.56 -27.65
CA GLU A 243 -33.28 66.97 -26.86
C GLU A 243 -32.89 67.90 -25.69
N ILE A 244 -31.78 67.63 -25.00
CA ILE A 244 -31.22 68.51 -23.97
C ILE A 244 -30.86 69.88 -24.55
N LYS A 245 -30.20 69.93 -25.71
CA LYS A 245 -29.88 71.21 -26.38
C LYS A 245 -31.14 71.99 -26.70
N LYS A 246 -32.19 71.34 -27.22
CA LYS A 246 -33.48 71.97 -27.52
C LYS A 246 -34.13 72.55 -26.25
N LYS A 247 -34.21 71.76 -25.16
CA LYS A 247 -34.76 72.24 -23.89
C LYS A 247 -33.95 73.38 -23.28
N ASN A 248 -32.63 73.39 -23.44
CA ASN A 248 -31.79 74.51 -22.99
C ASN A 248 -32.10 75.81 -23.73
N VAL A 249 -32.39 75.75 -25.04
CA VAL A 249 -32.83 76.92 -25.81
C VAL A 249 -34.18 77.42 -25.30
N GLU A 250 -35.15 76.52 -25.07
CA GLU A 250 -36.45 76.88 -24.50
C GLU A 250 -36.31 77.53 -23.11
N ILE A 251 -35.46 76.98 -22.24
CA ILE A 251 -35.16 77.55 -20.92
C ILE A 251 -34.55 78.95 -21.04
N ASN A 252 -33.64 79.18 -21.99
CA ASN A 252 -33.05 80.50 -22.19
C ASN A 252 -34.08 81.53 -22.67
N ILE A 253 -35.00 81.15 -23.56
CA ILE A 253 -36.12 82.02 -23.98
C ILE A 253 -37.02 82.36 -22.79
N LEU A 254 -37.33 81.38 -21.94
CA LEU A 254 -38.10 81.64 -20.72
C LEU A 254 -37.37 82.58 -19.75
N LYS A 255 -36.05 82.41 -19.58
CA LYS A 255 -35.24 83.31 -18.74
C LYS A 255 -35.26 84.74 -19.25
N GLU A 256 -35.18 84.96 -20.57
CA GLU A 256 -35.31 86.30 -21.15
C GLU A 256 -36.69 86.90 -20.89
N LYS A 257 -37.76 86.13 -21.08
CA LYS A 257 -39.13 86.59 -20.75
C LYS A 257 -39.32 86.93 -19.28
N ILE A 258 -38.74 86.13 -18.37
CA ILE A 258 -38.78 86.42 -16.92
C ILE A 258 -38.05 87.73 -16.64
N LYS A 259 -36.88 87.95 -17.23
CA LYS A 259 -36.11 89.19 -17.07
C LYS A 259 -36.85 90.41 -17.61
N GLU A 260 -37.57 90.27 -18.73
CA GLU A 260 -38.42 91.31 -19.29
C GLU A 260 -39.58 91.65 -18.35
N LEU A 261 -40.27 90.64 -17.81
CA LEU A 261 -41.33 90.81 -16.81
C LEU A 261 -40.81 91.45 -15.51
N GLU A 262 -39.64 91.06 -15.02
CA GLU A 262 -39.01 91.68 -13.86
C GLU A 262 -38.72 93.18 -14.08
N ASN A 263 -38.28 93.56 -15.28
CA ASN A 263 -38.07 94.95 -15.64
C ASN A 263 -39.39 95.73 -15.69
N GLN A 264 -40.45 95.15 -16.26
CA GLN A 264 -41.78 95.75 -16.27
C GLN A 264 -42.33 95.95 -14.84
N ILE A 265 -42.16 94.97 -13.95
CA ILE A 265 -42.54 95.09 -12.54
C ILE A 265 -41.75 96.22 -11.84
N LYS A 266 -40.45 96.34 -12.12
CA LYS A 266 -39.64 97.45 -11.57
C LYS A 266 -40.10 98.82 -12.08
N GLU A 267 -40.50 98.92 -13.35
CA GLU A 267 -41.07 100.17 -13.89
C GLU A 267 -42.43 100.49 -13.27
N ILE A 268 -43.30 99.51 -13.09
CA ILE A 268 -44.60 99.69 -12.41
C ILE A 268 -44.37 100.17 -10.97
N ASN A 269 -43.52 99.48 -10.19
CA ASN A 269 -43.19 99.89 -8.83
C ASN A 269 -42.59 101.31 -8.77
N LYS A 270 -41.77 101.70 -9.75
CA LYS A 270 -41.20 103.05 -9.82
C LYS A 270 -42.25 104.11 -10.16
N ASN A 271 -43.25 103.76 -10.96
CA ASN A 271 -44.39 104.61 -11.26
C ASN A 271 -45.35 104.74 -10.08
N ASP A 272 -45.55 103.67 -9.30
CA ASP A 272 -46.34 103.69 -8.07
C ASP A 272 -45.68 104.56 -6.98
N ILE A 273 -44.35 104.49 -6.82
CA ILE A 273 -43.60 105.37 -5.90
C ILE A 273 -43.75 106.84 -6.30
N LYS A 274 -43.71 107.17 -7.61
CA LYS A 274 -43.96 108.53 -8.10
C LYS A 274 -45.41 108.99 -7.86
N LEU A 275 -46.37 108.07 -7.87
CA LEU A 275 -47.77 108.35 -7.54
C LEU A 275 -47.94 108.61 -6.04
N GLU A 276 -47.28 107.85 -5.17
CA GLU A 276 -47.27 108.10 -3.72
C GLU A 276 -46.60 109.42 -3.35
N GLU A 277 -45.48 109.79 -3.98
CA GLU A 277 -44.82 111.09 -3.76
C GLU A 277 -45.72 112.26 -4.20
N ASN A 278 -46.41 112.15 -5.34
CA ASN A 278 -47.37 113.17 -5.79
C ASN A 278 -48.62 113.26 -4.90
N THR A 279 -48.95 112.21 -4.15
CA THR A 279 -50.10 112.20 -3.23
C THR A 279 -49.74 112.82 -1.88
N LYS A 280 -48.50 112.67 -1.41
CA LYS A 280 -47.99 113.36 -0.20
C LYS A 280 -47.87 114.88 -0.37
N ILE A 281 -47.56 115.37 -1.57
CA ILE A 281 -47.45 116.82 -1.84
C ILE A 281 -48.82 117.55 -1.80
N LYS A 282 -49.95 116.82 -1.77
CA LYS A 282 -51.30 117.43 -1.66
C LYS A 282 -51.87 117.44 -0.23
N GLN A 283 -51.11 117.03 0.78
CA GLN A 283 -51.58 116.98 2.18
C GLN A 283 -50.83 117.93 3.14
N ASP A 284 -49.98 118.83 2.64
CA ASP A 284 -49.46 119.99 3.40
C ASP A 284 -50.02 121.31 2.86
#